data_AF-A0A1F8MJ00-F1
#
_entry.id   AF-A0A1F8MJ00-F1
#
_cell.length_a   1.000
_cell.length_b   1.000
_cell.length_c   1.000
_cell.angle_alpha   90.00
_cell.angle_beta   90.00
_cell.angle_gamma   90.00
#
_symmetry.space_group_name_H-M   'P 1'
#
loop_
_entity.id
_entity.type
_entity.pdbx_description
1 polymer ?
#
loop_
_entity_poly.entity_id
_entity_poly.type
_entity_poly.pdbx_seq_one_letter_code
_entity_poly.pdbx_strand_id
1 'polypeptide(L)' 'MIKTVIRIKNDMVLVFDENGEEMPRYQGYYKEVKDKILADVQPGSVFNHWFGYSLKPLVVGLECW' A
#
# COMPACT_ATOMS: atom_id res chain seq x y z
N MET A 1 -12.70 3.50 0.80
CA MET A 1 -11.61 4.51 0.75
C MET A 1 -10.26 3.79 0.77
N ILE A 2 -9.18 4.27 0.14
CA ILE A 2 -7.86 3.62 0.33
C ILE A 2 -7.41 3.90 1.75
N LYS A 3 -7.25 2.87 2.59
CA LYS A 3 -6.84 3.06 4.00
C LYS A 3 -5.41 2.64 4.26
N THR A 4 -5.02 1.46 3.77
CA THR A 4 -3.70 0.91 4.03
C THR A 4 -3.10 0.41 2.73
N VAL A 5 -1.87 0.83 2.44
CA VAL A 5 -1.10 0.40 1.28
C VAL A 5 0.17 -0.26 1.78
N ILE A 6 0.43 -1.50 1.38
CA ILE A 6 1.60 -2.27 1.81
C ILE A 6 2.36 -2.74 0.58
N ARG A 7 3.59 -2.28 0.42
CA ARG A 7 4.52 -2.84 -0.56
C ARG A 7 5.33 -3.95 0.12
N ILE A 8 5.32 -5.15 -0.45
CA ILE A 8 6.03 -6.31 0.07
C ILE A 8 7.31 -6.59 -0.73
N LYS A 9 8.16 -7.50 -0.23
CA LYS A 9 9.55 -7.71 -0.73
C LYS A 9 9.68 -7.98 -2.23
N ASN A 10 8.68 -8.61 -2.85
CA ASN A 10 8.66 -8.91 -4.29
C ASN A 10 8.03 -7.80 -5.13
N ASP A 11 8.00 -6.57 -4.60
CA ASP A 11 7.36 -5.40 -5.19
C ASP A 11 5.86 -5.52 -5.44
N MET A 12 5.19 -6.54 -4.90
CA MET A 12 3.73 -6.56 -4.90
C MET A 12 3.18 -5.55 -3.90
N VAL A 13 2.02 -4.99 -4.24
CA VAL A 13 1.29 -4.05 -3.40
C VAL A 13 -0.05 -4.66 -3.00
N LEU A 14 -0.30 -4.67 -1.68
CA LEU A 14 -1.57 -5.01 -1.07
C LEU A 14 -2.26 -3.71 -0.66
N VAL A 15 -3.55 -3.59 -0.95
CA VAL A 15 -4.32 -2.38 -0.64
C VAL A 15 -5.59 -2.77 0.07
N PHE A 16 -5.83 -2.13 1.21
CA PHE A 16 -7.00 -2.36 2.04
C PHE A 16 -7.82 -1.09 2.20
N ASP A 17 -9.13 -1.26 2.29
CA ASP A 17 -10.05 -0.19 2.61
C ASP A 17 -10.18 0.05 4.13
N GLU A 18 -11.10 0.94 4.51
CA GLU A 18 -11.34 1.31 5.90
C GLU A 18 -11.89 0.17 6.77
N ASN A 19 -12.51 -0.83 6.16
CA ASN A 19 -13.01 -2.02 6.85
C ASN A 19 -11.94 -3.11 6.94
N GLY A 20 -10.77 -2.90 6.33
CA GLY A 20 -9.72 -3.90 6.22
C GLY A 20 -9.99 -4.90 5.08
N GLU A 21 -10.87 -4.59 4.15
CA GLU A 21 -11.14 -5.43 2.98
C GLU A 21 -10.12 -5.15 1.88
N GLU A 22 -9.65 -6.19 1.20
CA GLU A 22 -8.75 -6.04 0.05
C GLU A 22 -9.43 -5.28 -1.08
N MET A 23 -8.65 -4.46 -1.79
CA MET A 23 -9.10 -3.69 -2.95
C MET A 23 -8.38 -4.17 -4.22
N PRO A 24 -8.87 -5.23 -4.90
CA PRO A 24 -8.19 -5.87 -6.03
C PRO A 24 -7.78 -4.91 -7.14
N ARG A 25 -8.55 -3.84 -7.37
CA ARG A 25 -8.29 -2.82 -8.40
C ARG A 25 -6.98 -2.06 -8.23
N TYR A 26 -6.36 -2.11 -7.04
CA TYR A 26 -5.08 -1.47 -6.73
C TYR A 26 -3.98 -2.47 -6.35
N GLN A 27 -4.24 -3.78 -6.44
CA GLN A 27 -3.25 -4.81 -6.16
C GLN A 27 -2.48 -5.18 -7.43
N GLY A 28 -1.19 -5.44 -7.28
CA GLY A 28 -0.30 -5.76 -8.40
C GLY A 28 1.15 -5.38 -8.11
N TYR A 29 2.00 -5.41 -9.14
CA TYR A 29 3.37 -4.94 -8.99
C TYR A 29 3.40 -3.42 -8.80
N TYR A 30 4.28 -2.94 -7.94
CA TYR A 30 4.38 -1.53 -7.55
C TYR A 30 4.43 -0.58 -8.75
N LYS A 31 5.21 -0.92 -9.78
CA LYS A 31 5.33 -0.11 -10.99
C LYS A 31 4.03 0.02 -11.79
N GLU A 32 3.12 -0.94 -11.66
CA GLU A 32 1.86 -0.99 -12.41
C GLU A 32 0.75 -0.21 -11.67
N VAL A 33 0.80 -0.20 -10.33
CA VAL A 33 -0.29 0.32 -9.50
C VAL A 33 0.04 1.63 -8.78
N LYS A 34 1.31 2.01 -8.67
CA LYS A 34 1.76 3.20 -7.92
C LYS A 34 0.99 4.46 -8.33
N ASP A 35 1.03 4.82 -9.59
CA ASP A 35 0.46 6.10 -10.05
C ASP A 35 -1.06 6.14 -9.84
N LYS A 36 -1.72 4.99 -10.05
CA LYS A 36 -3.16 4.82 -9.80
C LYS A 36 -3.52 4.98 -8.32
N ILE A 37 -2.71 4.42 -7.41
CA ILE A 37 -2.90 4.56 -5.97
C ILE A 37 -2.67 6.02 -5.54
N LEU A 38 -1.60 6.65 -6.04
CA LEU A 38 -1.25 8.03 -5.72
C LEU A 38 -2.27 9.06 -6.25
N ALA A 39 -2.97 8.75 -7.33
CA ALA A 39 -4.07 9.57 -7.82
C ALA A 39 -5.33 9.48 -6.94
N ASP A 40 -5.56 8.32 -6.32
CA ASP A 40 -6.82 8.00 -5.62
C ASP A 40 -6.70 7.98 -4.09
N VAL A 41 -5.54 8.33 -3.53
CA VAL A 41 -5.29 8.35 -2.07
C VAL A 41 -6.01 9.52 -1.40
N GLN A 42 -6.58 9.26 -0.21
CA GLN A 42 -7.21 10.27 0.64
C GLN A 42 -6.32 10.65 1.84
N PRO A 43 -6.51 11.84 2.44
CA PRO A 43 -5.88 12.15 3.72
C PRO A 43 -6.16 11.07 4.77
N GLY A 44 -5.12 10.60 5.45
CA GLY A 44 -5.23 9.54 6.46
C GLY A 44 -5.06 8.11 5.93
N SER A 45 -4.74 7.92 4.65
CA SER A 45 -4.17 6.66 4.15
C SER A 45 -2.77 6.44 4.72
N VAL A 46 -2.45 5.18 5.05
CA VAL A 46 -1.18 4.79 5.65
C VAL A 46 -0.39 3.94 4.65
N PHE A 47 0.84 4.36 4.38
CA PHE A 47 1.77 3.68 3.48
C PHE A 47 2.76 2.86 4.29
N ASN A 48 3.04 1.65 3.84
CA ASN A 48 3.88 0.70 4.53
C ASN A 48 4.82 -0.02 3.59
N HIS A 49 6.01 -0.35 4.10
CA HIS A 49 6.90 -1.36 3.54
C HIS A 49 6.93 -2.58 4.44
N TRP A 50 6.89 -3.76 3.83
CA TRP A 50 7.02 -5.03 4.51
C TRP A 50 7.97 -5.96 3.74
N PHE A 51 9.25 -5.58 3.74
CA PHE A 51 10.30 -6.23 2.95
C PHE A 51 11.03 -7.36 3.69
N GLY A 52 10.76 -7.56 4.97
CA GLY A 52 11.45 -8.52 5.83
C GLY A 52 10.49 -9.45 6.57
N TYR A 53 11.02 -10.15 7.57
CA TYR A 53 10.28 -11.10 8.40
C TYR A 53 9.71 -10.47 9.68
N SER A 54 9.70 -9.14 9.77
CA SER A 54 9.12 -8.44 10.91
C SER A 54 7.64 -8.80 11.06
N LEU A 55 7.17 -8.96 12.29
CA LEU A 55 5.75 -9.24 12.57
C LEU A 55 4.81 -8.10 12.17
N LYS A 56 5.35 -6.89 11.97
CA LYS A 56 4.59 -5.69 11.61
C LYS A 56 5.23 -4.98 10.40
N PRO A 57 4.41 -4.41 9.50
CA PRO A 57 4.89 -3.51 8.46
C PRO A 57 5.50 -2.23 9.06
N LEU A 58 6.44 -1.63 8.34
CA LEU A 58 7.01 -0.33 8.68
C LEU A 58 6.19 0.76 7.99
N VAL A 59 5.63 1.69 8.77
CA VAL A 59 4.95 2.89 8.24
C VAL A 59 6.00 3.83 7.64
N VAL A 60 5.75 4.32 6.43
CA VAL A 60 6.64 5.23 5.70
C VAL A 60 5.88 6.46 5.21
N GLY A 61 6.59 7.57 5.03
CA GLY A 61 6.07 8.75 4.33
C GLY A 61 5.82 8.46 2.86
N LEU A 62 4.96 9.27 2.22
CA LEU A 62 4.57 9.10 0.81
C LEU A 62 5.77 9.22 -0.13
N GLU A 63 6.70 10.12 0.18
CA GLU A 63 7.95 10.36 -0.54
C GLU A 63 8.93 9.18 -0.46
N CYS A 64 8.81 8.35 0.58
CA CYS A 64 9.64 7.18 0.82
C CYS A 64 8.98 5.88 0.33
N TRP A 65 7.74 5.93 -0.17
CA TRP A 65 6.96 4.75 -0.53
C TRP A 65 7.24 4.20 -1.93
#